data_AF-A0A0F2SMY7-F1
#
_entry.id   AF-A0A0F2SMY7-F1
#
_cell.length_a   1.000
_cell.length_b   1.000
_cell.length_c   1.000
_cell.angle_alpha   90.00
_cell.angle_beta   90.00
_cell.angle_gamma   90.00
#
_symmetry.space_group_name_H-M   'P 1'
#
loop_
_entity.id
_entity.type
_entity.pdbx_description
1 polymer ?
#
loop_
_entity_poly.entity_id
_entity_poly.type
_entity_poly.pdbx_seq_one_letter_code
_entity_poly.pdbx_strand_id
1 'polypeptide(L)'
;NWKGQNQLLVSAIVGQKLVTLVIQFFIMLATIISIINILTINVFQKSKQVGILKAMGLTDFSASLVFFYQALLFSLVGIALSFGFLVVFLRGFNKYIVTAQGLPVVKVTVDYRFIGLSILIFFVVAMSTAIFPALRCNKLNPIEVIKNA
;
A
#
# COMPACT_ATOMS: atom_id res chain seq x y z
N ASN A 1 5.95 -33.18 28.28
CA ASN A 1 5.29 -32.39 27.21
C ASN A 1 6.04 -31.06 27.07
N TRP A 2 6.84 -30.87 26.01
CA TRP A 2 7.80 -29.74 25.88
C TRP A 2 7.13 -28.35 25.96
N LYS A 3 5.89 -28.24 25.43
CA LYS A 3 5.05 -27.04 25.57
C LYS A 3 4.68 -26.71 27.02
N GLY A 4 4.62 -27.71 27.91
CA GLY A 4 4.32 -27.54 29.32
C GLY A 4 5.51 -27.09 30.16
N GLN A 5 6.75 -27.42 29.76
CA GLN A 5 7.98 -26.97 30.44
C GLN A 5 8.43 -25.59 29.96
N ASN A 6 8.10 -25.20 28.73
CA ASN A 6 8.51 -23.92 28.12
C ASN A 6 7.32 -22.95 27.94
N GLN A 7 6.35 -22.98 28.86
CA GLN A 7 5.16 -22.14 28.77
C GLN A 7 5.50 -20.64 28.67
N LEU A 8 6.58 -20.19 29.35
CA LEU A 8 7.09 -18.80 29.27
C LEU A 8 7.59 -18.42 27.87
N LEU A 9 8.27 -19.34 27.16
CA LEU A 9 8.74 -19.08 25.79
C LEU A 9 7.59 -19.07 24.79
N VAL A 10 6.63 -19.98 24.97
CA VAL A 10 5.43 -20.04 24.11
C VAL A 10 4.57 -18.78 24.31
N SER A 11 4.35 -18.36 25.56
CA SER A 11 3.61 -17.12 25.85
C SER A 11 4.35 -15.88 25.35
N ALA A 12 5.68 -15.83 25.44
CA ALA A 12 6.48 -14.74 24.89
C ALA A 12 6.38 -14.64 23.35
N ILE A 13 6.49 -15.75 22.61
CA ILE A 13 6.38 -15.76 21.14
C ILE A 13 4.96 -15.38 20.70
N VAL A 14 3.93 -15.88 21.39
CA VAL A 14 2.53 -15.52 21.11
C VAL A 14 2.28 -14.04 21.41
N GLY A 15 2.79 -13.54 22.54
CA GLY A 15 2.74 -12.12 22.91
C GLY A 15 3.40 -11.22 21.86
N GLN A 16 4.60 -11.59 21.38
CA GLN A 16 5.29 -10.87 20.32
C GLN A 16 4.45 -10.80 19.03
N LYS A 17 3.88 -11.94 18.60
CA LYS A 17 3.04 -11.99 17.39
C LYS A 17 1.82 -11.07 17.50
N LEU A 18 1.17 -11.04 18.66
CA LEU A 18 0.02 -10.15 18.89
C LEU A 18 0.42 -8.69 18.79
N VAL A 19 1.53 -8.29 19.43
CA VAL A 19 2.03 -6.91 19.37
C VAL A 19 2.37 -6.51 17.94
N THR A 20 3.08 -7.36 17.19
CA THR A 20 3.41 -7.10 15.78
C THR A 20 2.15 -6.95 14.93
N LEU A 21 1.13 -7.80 15.13
CA LEU A 21 -0.13 -7.72 14.39
C LEU A 21 -0.86 -6.40 14.67
N VAL A 22 -0.93 -5.98 15.94
CA VAL A 22 -1.57 -4.72 16.33
C VAL A 22 -0.85 -3.53 15.68
N ILE A 23 0.47 -3.50 15.71
CA ILE A 23 1.27 -2.43 15.09
C ILE A 23 1.02 -2.39 13.57
N GLN A 24 1.05 -3.55 12.89
CA GLN A 24 0.77 -3.63 11.45
C GLN A 24 -0.61 -3.09 11.09
N PHE A 25 -1.62 -3.42 11.90
CA PHE A 25 -2.98 -2.93 11.71
C PHE A 25 -3.07 -1.40 11.76
N PHE A 26 -2.46 -0.76 12.78
CA PHE A 26 -2.45 0.70 12.89
C PHE A 26 -1.66 1.38 11.77
N ILE A 27 -0.52 0.81 11.37
CA ILE A 27 0.25 1.33 10.23
C ILE A 27 -0.60 1.29 8.96
N MET A 28 -1.27 0.17 8.70
CA MET A 28 -2.13 0.03 7.53
C MET A 28 -3.25 1.08 7.50
N LEU A 29 -3.92 1.31 8.64
CA LEU A 29 -4.93 2.36 8.78
C LEU A 29 -4.35 3.75 8.51
N ALA A 30 -3.20 4.08 9.12
CA ALA A 30 -2.55 5.37 8.93
C ALA A 30 -2.16 5.61 7.46
N THR A 31 -1.67 4.58 6.77
CA THR A 31 -1.32 4.65 5.34
C THR A 31 -2.56 4.92 4.48
N ILE A 32 -3.68 4.25 4.73
CA ILE A 32 -4.94 4.47 3.99
C ILE A 32 -5.40 5.92 4.14
N ILE A 33 -5.40 6.46 5.37
CA ILE A 33 -5.80 7.85 5.64
C ILE A 33 -4.87 8.83 4.92
N SER A 34 -3.55 8.57 4.94
CA SER A 34 -2.55 9.40 4.25
C SER A 34 -2.79 9.43 2.73
N ILE A 35 -3.05 8.27 2.11
CA ILE A 35 -3.34 8.19 0.67
C ILE A 35 -4.62 8.97 0.34
N ILE A 36 -5.68 8.84 1.14
CA ILE A 36 -6.93 9.59 0.94
C ILE A 36 -6.68 11.11 1.01
N ASN A 37 -5.87 11.57 1.96
CA ASN A 37 -5.55 12.99 2.10
C ASN A 37 -4.80 13.53 0.87
N ILE A 38 -3.76 12.81 0.42
CA ILE A 38 -2.98 13.18 -0.76
C ILE A 38 -3.85 13.18 -2.02
N LEU A 39 -4.69 12.16 -2.20
CA LEU A 39 -5.60 12.09 -3.35
C LEU A 39 -6.62 13.23 -3.34
N THR A 40 -7.15 13.58 -2.16
CA THR A 40 -8.09 14.70 -2.01
C THR A 40 -7.44 16.01 -2.48
N ILE A 41 -6.21 16.30 -2.03
CA ILE A 41 -5.46 17.48 -2.46
C ILE A 41 -5.23 17.47 -3.98
N ASN A 42 -4.82 16.32 -4.54
CA ASN A 42 -4.61 16.18 -5.98
C ASN A 42 -5.88 16.44 -6.79
N VAL A 43 -7.03 15.94 -6.33
CA VAL A 43 -8.33 16.19 -6.98
C VAL A 43 -8.65 17.68 -6.98
N PHE A 44 -8.45 18.39 -5.87
CA PHE A 44 -8.66 19.85 -5.83
C PHE A 44 -7.75 20.60 -6.81
N GLN A 45 -6.47 20.25 -6.88
CA GLN A 45 -5.52 20.87 -7.82
C GLN A 45 -5.86 20.57 -9.28
N LYS A 46 -6.34 19.36 -9.58
CA LYS A 46 -6.72 18.91 -10.92
C LYS A 46 -8.15 19.30 -11.30
N SER A 47 -9.00 19.70 -10.36
CA SER A 47 -10.42 20.04 -10.59
C SER A 47 -10.59 21.15 -11.63
N LYS A 48 -9.72 22.17 -11.61
CA LYS A 48 -9.76 23.27 -12.60
C LYS A 48 -9.44 22.77 -14.01
N GLN A 49 -8.45 21.89 -14.15
CA GLN A 49 -8.05 21.31 -15.44
C GLN A 49 -9.15 20.37 -15.98
N VAL A 50 -9.74 19.55 -15.11
CA VAL A 50 -10.85 18.64 -15.46
C VAL A 50 -12.09 19.44 -15.85
N GLY A 51 -12.41 20.54 -15.16
CA GLY A 51 -13.54 21.42 -15.49
C GLY A 51 -13.41 22.07 -16.88
N ILE A 52 -12.21 22.51 -17.26
CA ILE A 52 -11.93 23.03 -18.62
C ILE A 52 -12.07 21.92 -19.66
N LEU A 53 -11.52 20.73 -19.40
CA LEU A 53 -11.64 19.58 -20.32
C LEU A 53 -13.10 19.15 -20.51
N LYS A 54 -13.90 19.18 -19.45
CA LYS A 54 -15.35 18.92 -19.50
C LYS A 54 -16.08 19.94 -20.36
N ALA A 55 -15.74 21.22 -20.24
CA ALA A 55 -16.30 22.29 -21.07
C ALA A 55 -15.93 22.14 -22.55
N MET A 56 -14.81 21.47 -22.86
CA MET A 56 -14.41 21.09 -24.22
C MET A 56 -15.08 19.80 -24.73
N GLY A 57 -15.97 19.16 -23.95
CA GLY A 57 -16.72 17.97 -24.35
C GLY A 57 -16.19 16.64 -23.81
N LEU A 58 -15.27 16.65 -22.85
CA LEU A 58 -14.78 15.41 -22.22
C LEU A 58 -15.88 14.76 -21.36
N THR A 59 -16.10 13.46 -21.55
CA THR A 59 -17.02 12.66 -20.75
C THR A 59 -16.44 12.36 -19.36
N ASP A 60 -17.31 12.28 -18.35
CA ASP A 60 -16.94 11.91 -16.97
C ASP A 60 -16.15 10.60 -16.86
N PHE A 61 -16.44 9.67 -17.77
CA PHE A 61 -15.77 8.37 -17.85
C PHE A 61 -14.28 8.51 -18.19
N SER A 62 -13.93 9.36 -19.17
CA SER A 62 -12.53 9.58 -19.55
C SER A 62 -11.73 10.26 -18.45
N ALA A 63 -12.35 11.16 -17.67
CA ALA A 63 -11.70 11.76 -16.50
C ALA A 63 -11.41 10.70 -15.42
N SER A 64 -12.37 9.81 -15.15
CA SER A 64 -12.19 8.71 -14.19
C SER A 64 -11.09 7.71 -14.63
N LEU A 65 -10.95 7.47 -15.93
CA LEU A 65 -9.97 6.54 -16.50
C LEU A 65 -8.52 6.98 -16.20
N VAL A 66 -8.26 8.29 -16.20
CA VAL A 66 -6.93 8.85 -15.90
C VAL A 66 -6.50 8.51 -14.47
N PHE A 67 -7.41 8.63 -13.50
CA PHE A 67 -7.12 8.27 -12.11
C PHE A 67 -6.89 6.77 -11.93
N PHE A 68 -7.61 5.94 -12.69
CA PHE A 68 -7.38 4.49 -12.71
C PHE A 68 -5.99 4.15 -13.24
N TYR A 69 -5.57 4.72 -14.36
CA TYR A 69 -4.22 4.52 -14.90
C TYR A 69 -3.13 5.05 -13.96
N GLN A 70 -3.36 6.19 -13.31
CA GLN A 70 -2.43 6.72 -12.34
C GLN A 70 -2.26 5.73 -11.17
N ALA A 71 -3.35 5.23 -10.59
CA ALA A 71 -3.28 4.25 -9.51
C ALA A 71 -2.61 2.93 -9.93
N LEU A 72 -2.87 2.46 -11.15
CA LEU A 72 -2.24 1.27 -11.72
C LEU A 72 -0.72 1.44 -11.82
N LEU A 73 -0.26 2.58 -12.36
CA LEU A 73 1.18 2.88 -12.48
C LEU A 73 1.84 2.99 -11.10
N PHE A 74 1.23 3.70 -10.15
CA PHE A 74 1.76 3.78 -8.78
C PHE A 74 1.85 2.40 -8.11
N SER A 75 0.84 1.54 -8.31
CA SER A 75 0.83 0.19 -7.75
C SER A 75 1.95 -0.67 -8.32
N LEU A 76 2.16 -0.65 -9.63
CA LEU A 76 3.24 -1.39 -10.29
C LEU A 76 4.63 -0.94 -9.80
N VAL A 77 4.86 0.38 -9.77
CA VAL A 77 6.14 0.94 -9.29
C VAL A 77 6.36 0.61 -7.81
N GLY A 78 5.31 0.70 -7.00
CA GLY A 78 5.34 0.35 -5.58
C GLY A 78 5.70 -1.12 -5.35
N ILE A 79 5.10 -2.04 -6.11
CA ILE A 79 5.41 -3.48 -6.04
C ILE A 79 6.86 -3.74 -6.45
N ALA A 80 7.32 -3.15 -7.55
CA ALA A 80 8.69 -3.32 -8.03
C ALA A 80 9.72 -2.82 -7.00
N LEU A 81 9.51 -1.63 -6.43
CA LEU A 81 10.37 -1.08 -5.38
C LEU A 81 10.35 -1.94 -4.12
N SER A 82 9.18 -2.41 -3.70
CA SER A 82 9.03 -3.26 -2.51
C SER A 82 9.75 -4.59 -2.67
N PHE A 83 9.66 -5.21 -3.85
CA PHE A 83 10.38 -6.45 -4.15
C PHE A 83 11.90 -6.24 -4.16
N GLY A 84 12.37 -5.14 -4.77
CA GLY A 84 13.79 -4.77 -4.73
C GLY A 84 14.29 -4.57 -3.29
N PHE A 85 13.52 -3.85 -2.48
CA PHE A 85 13.85 -3.62 -1.07
C PHE A 85 13.85 -4.92 -0.26
N LEU A 86 12.90 -5.82 -0.51
CA LEU A 86 12.84 -7.14 0.11
C LEU A 86 14.12 -7.94 -0.17
N VAL A 87 14.54 -8.03 -1.43
CA VAL A 87 15.75 -8.77 -1.81
C VAL A 87 17.01 -8.18 -1.17
N VAL A 88 17.15 -6.85 -1.21
CA VAL A 88 18.28 -6.14 -0.59
C VAL A 88 18.30 -6.39 0.93
N PHE A 89 17.14 -6.29 1.58
CA PHE A 89 17.02 -6.53 3.01
C PHE A 89 17.36 -7.98 3.37
N LEU A 90 16.87 -8.97 2.62
CA LEU A 90 17.21 -10.38 2.85
C LEU A 90 18.70 -10.65 2.66
N ARG A 91 19.32 -10.07 1.62
CA ARG A 91 20.77 -10.21 1.40
C ARG A 91 21.58 -9.53 2.50
N GLY A 92 21.16 -8.34 2.92
CA GLY A 92 21.77 -7.61 4.04
C GLY A 92 21.65 -8.38 5.35
N PHE A 93 20.47 -8.89 5.66
CA PHE A 93 20.21 -9.65 6.88
C PHE A 93 21.08 -10.91 6.96
N ASN A 94 21.22 -11.66 5.87
CA ASN A 94 22.12 -12.81 5.80
C ASN A 94 23.62 -12.44 5.92
N LYS A 95 24.01 -11.23 5.52
CA LYS A 95 25.41 -10.76 5.57
C LYS A 95 25.80 -10.22 6.94
N TYR A 96 24.87 -9.58 7.67
CA TYR A 96 25.15 -8.93 8.95
C TYR A 96 24.76 -9.77 10.17
N ILE A 97 23.81 -10.70 10.04
CA ILE A 97 23.37 -11.59 11.14
C ILE A 97 23.95 -12.97 10.89
N VAL A 98 25.22 -13.10 11.26
CA VAL A 98 26.02 -14.32 11.10
C VAL A 98 26.50 -14.75 12.49
N THR A 99 26.36 -16.03 12.83
CA THR A 99 26.98 -16.58 14.05
C THR A 99 28.50 -16.48 13.94
N ALA A 100 29.23 -16.55 15.06
CA ALA A 100 30.71 -16.62 15.11
C ALA A 100 31.37 -17.69 14.21
N GLN A 101 30.59 -18.57 13.57
CA GLN A 101 31.01 -19.62 12.63
C GLN A 101 30.68 -19.34 11.16
N GLY A 102 30.21 -18.15 10.79
CA GLY A 102 29.96 -17.79 9.39
C GLY A 102 28.68 -18.35 8.77
N LEU A 103 27.81 -18.99 9.58
CA LEU A 103 26.52 -19.54 9.15
C LEU A 103 25.36 -18.57 9.49
N PRO A 104 24.38 -18.39 8.58
CA PRO A 104 23.20 -17.57 8.84
C PRO A 104 22.34 -18.19 9.95
N VAL A 105 22.07 -17.42 11.01
CA VAL A 105 21.38 -17.85 12.26
C VAL A 105 19.96 -18.35 11.99
N VAL A 106 19.32 -17.85 10.94
CA VAL A 106 17.96 -18.21 10.54
C VAL A 106 17.96 -18.50 9.05
N LYS A 107 17.63 -19.74 8.67
CA LYS A 107 17.37 -20.07 7.27
C LYS A 107 16.06 -19.38 6.88
N VAL A 108 16.15 -18.18 6.32
CA VAL A 108 14.98 -17.43 5.84
C VAL A 108 14.37 -18.23 4.69
N THR A 109 13.41 -19.10 5.02
CA THR A 109 12.62 -19.81 4.03
C THR A 109 11.67 -18.81 3.39
N VAL A 110 12.06 -18.34 2.22
CA VAL A 110 11.22 -17.48 1.39
C VAL A 110 10.10 -18.34 0.81
N ASP A 111 8.91 -18.24 1.38
CA ASP A 111 7.74 -18.84 0.78
C ASP A 111 7.24 -17.93 -0.36
N TYR A 112 7.52 -18.34 -1.59
CA TYR A 112 7.09 -17.63 -2.79
C TYR A 112 5.55 -17.52 -2.88
N ARG A 113 4.80 -18.46 -2.28
CA ARG A 113 3.33 -18.38 -2.25
C ARG A 113 2.88 -17.24 -1.36
N PHE A 114 3.51 -17.06 -0.19
CA PHE A 114 3.17 -15.98 0.73
C PHE A 114 3.49 -14.59 0.14
N ILE A 115 4.62 -14.47 -0.56
CA ILE A 115 4.97 -13.23 -1.29
C ILE A 115 3.96 -12.93 -2.38
N GLY A 116 3.59 -13.93 -3.20
CA GLY A 116 2.58 -13.76 -4.25
C GLY A 116 1.23 -13.30 -3.69
N LEU A 117 0.77 -13.91 -2.60
CA LEU A 117 -0.47 -13.55 -1.93
C LEU A 117 -0.43 -12.12 -1.36
N SER A 118 0.69 -11.73 -0.75
CA SER A 118 0.89 -10.38 -0.19
C SER A 118 0.87 -9.31 -1.28
N ILE A 119 1.55 -9.54 -2.41
CA ILE A 119 1.56 -8.64 -3.57
C ILE A 119 0.14 -8.51 -4.14
N LEU A 120 -0.59 -9.63 -4.24
CA LEU A 120 -1.96 -9.63 -4.75
C LEU A 120 -2.89 -8.82 -3.84
N ILE A 121 -2.82 -9.02 -2.52
CA ILE A 121 -3.61 -8.24 -1.56
C ILE A 121 -3.27 -6.76 -1.66
N PHE A 122 -1.98 -6.40 -1.70
CA PHE A 122 -1.54 -5.01 -1.83
C PHE A 122 -2.09 -4.37 -3.12
N PHE A 123 -1.97 -5.08 -4.25
CA PHE A 123 -2.48 -4.60 -5.53
C PHE A 123 -4.00 -4.37 -5.48
N VAL A 124 -4.76 -5.29 -4.91
CA VAL A 124 -6.22 -5.16 -4.77
C VAL A 124 -6.60 -3.97 -3.88
N VAL A 125 -5.91 -3.76 -2.77
CA VAL A 125 -6.15 -2.62 -1.86
C VAL A 125 -5.80 -1.29 -2.54
N ALA A 126 -4.67 -1.23 -3.23
CA ALA A 126 -4.24 -0.03 -3.95
C ALA A 126 -5.21 0.34 -5.08
N MET A 127 -5.65 -0.66 -5.85
CA MET A 127 -6.66 -0.48 -6.90
C MET A 127 -8.02 -0.06 -6.32
N SER A 128 -8.43 -0.64 -5.19
CA SER A 128 -9.68 -0.28 -4.50
C SER A 128 -9.65 1.17 -4.00
N THR A 129 -8.48 1.65 -3.58
CA THR A 129 -8.31 3.04 -3.14
C THR A 129 -8.53 4.04 -4.30
N ALA A 130 -8.29 3.62 -5.55
CA ALA A 130 -8.53 4.43 -6.75
C ALA A 130 -10.03 4.65 -7.05
N ILE A 131 -10.91 3.84 -6.49
CA ILE A 131 -12.36 3.98 -6.64
C ILE A 131 -12.86 5.24 -5.90
N PHE A 132 -12.23 5.58 -4.77
CA PHE A 132 -12.58 6.74 -3.96
C PHE A 132 -12.44 8.10 -4.71
N PRO A 133 -11.31 8.41 -5.40
CA PRO A 133 -11.19 9.63 -6.19
C PRO A 133 -12.11 9.64 -7.42
N ALA A 134 -12.33 8.49 -8.07
CA ALA A 134 -13.27 8.40 -9.20
C ALA A 134 -14.69 8.84 -8.79
N LEU A 135 -15.16 8.38 -7.64
CA LEU A 135 -16.46 8.78 -7.08
C LEU A 135 -16.50 10.26 -6.67
N ARG A 136 -15.38 10.81 -6.18
CA ARG A 136 -15.25 12.25 -5.86
C ARG A 136 -15.26 13.12 -7.13
N CYS A 137 -14.66 12.67 -8.23
CA CYS A 137 -14.68 13.40 -9.50
C CYS A 137 -16.07 13.53 -10.10
N ASN A 138 -16.92 12.50 -10.03
CA ASN A 138 -18.30 12.59 -10.50
C ASN A 138 -19.16 13.59 -9.71
N LYS A 139 -18.79 13.90 -8.47
CA LYS A 139 -19.48 14.91 -7.65
C LYS A 139 -18.97 16.33 -7.86
N LEU A 140 -17.94 16.54 -8.68
CA LEU A 140 -17.47 17.89 -9.02
C LEU A 140 -18.45 18.51 -10.03
N ASN A 141 -19.32 19.39 -9.52
CA ASN A 141 -20.20 20.18 -10.36
C ASN A 141 -19.36 21.27 -11.05
N PRO A 142 -19.24 21.27 -12.39
CA PRO A 142 -18.38 22.23 -13.11
C PRO A 142 -18.80 23.69 -12.89
N ILE A 143 -20.07 23.93 -12.55
CA ILE A 143 -20.60 25.26 -12.24
C ILE A 143 -20.06 25.81 -10.91
N GLU A 144 -19.87 24.99 -9.87
CA GLU A 144 -19.29 25.44 -8.59
C GLU A 144 -17.78 25.72 -8.71
N VAL A 145 -17.08 24.94 -9.54
CA VAL A 145 -15.64 25.13 -9.79
C VAL A 145 -15.36 26.44 -10.53
N ILE A 146 -16.28 26.87 -11.41
CA ILE A 146 -16.15 28.14 -12.15
C ILE A 146 -16.65 29.32 -11.32
N LYS A 147 -17.66 29.13 -10.46
CA LYS A 147 -18.24 30.20 -9.63
C LYS A 147 -17.38 30.58 -8.42
N ASN A 148 -16.57 29.65 -7.90
CA ASN A 148 -15.62 29.90 -6.80
C ASN A 148 -14.17 30.10 -7.29
N ALA A 149 -13.97 30.37 -8.59
CA ALA A 149 -12.67 30.70 -9.17
C ALA A 149 -12.36 32.21 -9.10
#